data_AF-A0A7W0XQI4-F1
#
_entry.id   AF-A0A7W0XQI4-F1
#
_cell.length_a   1.000
_cell.length_b   1.000
_cell.length_c   1.000
_cell.angle_alpha   90.00
_cell.angle_beta   90.00
_cell.angle_gamma   90.00
#
_symmetry.space_group_name_H-M   'P 1'
#
loop_
_entity.id
_entity.type
_entity.pdbx_description
1 polymer ?
#
loop_
_entity_poly.entity_id
_entity_poly.type
_entity_poly.pdbx_seq_one_letter_code
_entity_poly.pdbx_strand_id
1 'polypeptide(L)'
;IGQLARERFGDKSILVGFGTDRGEVAAATDWDGTMEIKTVRPAHAESYEALFRQSGAPRLYLDLAAHRDRPLGEALAKPRLERAIGVIYRPETELMSHYFEARLPEQFDRYFWFEVTSAVTPLGPETRAGLPDTYPFGL
;
A
#
# COMPACT_ATOMS: atom_id res chain seq x y z
N ILE A 1 8.98 4.49 -9.27
CA ILE A 1 8.11 4.54 -10.49
C ILE A 1 7.10 5.69 -10.41
N GLY A 2 6.31 5.82 -9.33
CA GLY A 2 5.31 6.89 -9.21
C GLY A 2 5.84 8.30 -9.44
N GLN A 3 7.00 8.64 -8.86
CA GLN A 3 7.68 9.92 -9.12
C GLN A 3 7.95 10.15 -10.62
N LEU A 4 8.57 9.19 -11.30
CA LEU A 4 8.87 9.28 -12.73
C LEU A 4 7.60 9.43 -13.58
N ALA A 5 6.52 8.74 -13.20
CA ALA A 5 5.23 8.89 -13.86
C ALA A 5 4.71 10.33 -13.72
N ARG A 6 4.80 10.91 -12.51
CA ARG A 6 4.38 12.28 -12.28
C ARG A 6 5.25 13.29 -13.02
N GLU A 7 6.57 13.11 -13.05
CA GLU A 7 7.50 13.96 -13.82
C GLU A 7 7.20 13.92 -15.33
N ARG A 8 6.86 12.74 -15.86
CA ARG A 8 6.62 12.56 -17.29
C ARG A 8 5.23 13.03 -17.73
N PHE A 9 4.20 12.77 -16.93
CA PHE A 9 2.80 12.92 -17.33
C PHE A 9 2.08 14.07 -16.62
N GLY A 10 2.63 14.60 -15.52
CA GLY A 10 2.02 15.68 -14.73
C GLY A 10 0.58 15.35 -14.34
N ASP A 11 -0.32 16.30 -14.56
CA ASP A 11 -1.76 16.20 -14.26
C ASP A 11 -2.51 15.12 -15.07
N LYS A 12 -1.85 14.49 -16.06
CA LYS A 12 -2.40 13.33 -16.77
C LYS A 12 -2.15 12.01 -16.03
N SER A 13 -1.56 12.06 -14.84
CA SER A 13 -1.35 10.92 -13.95
C SER A 13 -2.00 11.15 -12.59
N ILE A 14 -2.42 10.06 -11.95
CA ILE A 14 -2.91 10.08 -10.57
C ILE A 14 -2.23 8.94 -9.81
N LEU A 15 -1.64 9.25 -8.65
CA LEU A 15 -1.04 8.23 -7.79
C LEU A 15 -2.03 7.89 -6.68
N VAL A 16 -2.44 6.63 -6.64
CA VAL A 16 -3.41 6.10 -5.69
C VAL A 16 -2.70 5.16 -4.72
N GLY A 17 -2.77 5.49 -3.44
CA GLY A 17 -2.23 4.66 -2.35
C GLY A 17 -3.30 3.81 -1.69
N PHE A 18 -2.85 2.72 -1.06
CA PHE A 18 -3.70 1.81 -0.31
C PHE A 18 -3.04 1.51 1.04
N GLY A 19 -3.82 1.56 2.11
CA GLY A 19 -3.37 1.28 3.47
C GLY A 19 -4.24 0.29 4.22
N THR A 20 -3.63 -0.39 5.19
CA THR A 20 -4.31 -1.31 6.12
C THR A 20 -3.70 -1.28 7.51
N ASP A 21 -4.44 -1.66 8.56
CA ASP A 21 -3.94 -1.82 9.92
C ASP A 21 -3.52 -3.26 10.21
N ARG A 22 -4.36 -4.24 9.87
CA ARG A 22 -4.15 -5.66 10.20
C ARG A 22 -4.84 -6.59 9.21
N GLY A 23 -4.68 -7.89 9.40
CA GLY A 23 -5.35 -8.92 8.62
C GLY A 23 -4.33 -9.83 7.97
N GLU A 24 -4.49 -10.12 6.68
CA GLU A 24 -3.65 -11.07 5.96
C GLU A 24 -3.17 -10.52 4.62
N VAL A 25 -2.01 -11.01 4.18
CA VAL A 25 -1.41 -10.76 2.87
C VAL A 25 -0.90 -12.07 2.27
N ALA A 26 -0.86 -12.15 0.94
CA ALA A 26 -0.15 -13.19 0.22
C ALA A 26 1.26 -12.67 -0.12
N ALA A 27 2.29 -13.19 0.54
CA ALA A 27 3.67 -12.74 0.38
C ALA A 27 4.67 -13.84 0.74
N ALA A 28 5.85 -13.81 0.13
CA ALA A 28 6.96 -14.69 0.50
C ALA A 28 7.76 -14.15 1.69
N THR A 29 8.60 -14.99 2.30
CA THR A 29 9.60 -14.55 3.28
C THR A 29 10.80 -13.88 2.61
N ASP A 30 11.23 -14.41 1.47
CA ASP A 30 12.38 -13.93 0.70
C ASP A 30 12.06 -13.90 -0.79
N TRP A 31 12.92 -13.24 -1.56
CA TRP A 31 12.85 -13.28 -3.02
C TRP A 31 12.93 -14.72 -3.51
N ASP A 32 12.17 -15.02 -4.56
CA ASP A 32 12.02 -16.36 -5.14
C ASP A 32 11.50 -17.44 -4.17
N GLY A 33 11.06 -17.04 -2.97
CA GLY A 33 10.41 -17.91 -2.01
C GLY A 33 8.98 -18.27 -2.39
N THR A 34 8.48 -19.35 -1.81
CA THR A 34 7.06 -19.74 -1.96
C THR A 34 6.15 -18.66 -1.38
N MET A 35 5.04 -18.38 -2.07
CA MET A 35 3.99 -17.50 -1.54
C MET A 35 3.34 -18.14 -0.32
N GLU A 36 3.18 -17.34 0.75
CA GLU A 36 2.51 -17.74 1.98
C GLU A 36 1.38 -16.76 2.31
N ILE A 37 0.34 -17.24 2.99
CA ILE A 37 -0.62 -16.36 3.65
C ILE A 37 -0.04 -15.96 4.99
N LYS A 38 0.21 -14.66 5.17
CA LYS A 38 0.87 -14.11 6.35
C LYS A 38 -0.03 -13.14 7.09
N THR A 39 -0.05 -13.26 8.40
CA THR A 39 -0.76 -12.34 9.29
C THR A 39 -0.01 -11.02 9.38
N VAL A 40 -0.68 -9.94 9.00
CA VAL A 40 -0.19 -8.56 9.14
C VAL A 40 -0.31 -8.12 10.60
N ARG A 41 0.81 -7.69 11.18
CA ARG A 41 0.83 -7.16 12.56
C ARG A 41 0.00 -5.86 12.65
N PRO A 42 -0.62 -5.56 13.80
CA PRO A 42 -1.23 -4.25 14.01
C PRO A 42 -0.26 -3.12 13.71
N ALA A 43 -0.74 -2.03 13.12
CA ALA A 43 0.12 -0.95 12.68
C ALA A 43 0.88 -0.28 13.83
N HIS A 44 2.09 0.18 13.54
CA HIS A 44 2.95 0.89 14.49
C HIS A 44 2.26 2.16 14.97
N ALA A 45 2.34 2.49 16.26
CA ALA A 45 1.58 3.59 16.86
C ALA A 45 1.87 4.97 16.26
N GLU A 46 3.08 5.17 15.72
CA GLU A 46 3.54 6.43 15.13
C GLU A 46 3.31 6.52 13.61
N SER A 47 2.62 5.53 13.04
CA SER A 47 2.42 5.42 11.60
C SER A 47 1.19 6.17 11.08
N TYR A 48 1.12 6.38 9.77
CA TYR A 48 -0.11 6.84 9.13
C TYR A 48 -1.26 5.86 9.33
N GLU A 49 -1.02 4.57 9.25
CA GLU A 49 -2.02 3.53 9.46
C GLU A 49 -2.66 3.64 10.85
N ALA A 50 -1.88 3.98 11.88
CA ALA A 50 -2.41 4.25 13.21
C ALA A 50 -3.31 5.50 13.25
N LEU A 51 -2.99 6.56 12.50
CA LEU A 51 -3.86 7.74 12.37
C LEU A 51 -5.16 7.40 11.64
N PHE A 52 -5.11 6.63 10.55
CA PHE A 52 -6.31 6.21 9.84
C PHE A 52 -7.20 5.31 10.73
N ARG A 53 -6.61 4.39 11.49
CA ARG A 53 -7.35 3.60 12.49
C ARG A 53 -8.02 4.49 13.54
N GLN A 54 -7.35 5.55 14.02
CA GLN A 54 -7.92 6.49 14.99
C GLN A 54 -9.13 7.28 14.45
N SER A 55 -9.32 7.34 13.12
CA SER A 55 -10.53 7.94 12.53
C SER A 55 -11.81 7.16 12.88
N GLY A 56 -11.69 5.89 13.30
CA GLY A 56 -12.82 5.00 13.60
C GLY A 56 -13.57 4.52 12.36
N ALA A 57 -13.16 4.93 11.16
CA ALA A 57 -13.75 4.46 9.91
C ALA A 57 -13.04 3.19 9.42
N PRO A 58 -13.73 2.02 9.36
CA PRO A 58 -13.10 0.77 8.95
C PRO A 58 -12.71 0.76 7.47
N ARG A 59 -13.36 1.60 6.66
CA ARG A 59 -13.05 1.84 5.25
C ARG A 59 -13.25 3.30 4.94
N LEU A 60 -12.27 3.94 4.31
CA LEU A 60 -12.39 5.32 3.87
C LEU A 60 -11.65 5.54 2.56
N TYR A 61 -12.08 6.59 1.86
CA TYR A 61 -11.38 7.18 0.74
C TYR A 61 -11.04 8.62 1.11
N LEU A 62 -9.80 9.03 0.87
CA LEU A 62 -9.34 10.39 1.09
C LEU A 62 -8.78 10.98 -0.20
N ASP A 63 -9.36 12.11 -0.61
CA ASP A 63 -8.85 12.93 -1.70
C ASP A 63 -7.72 13.84 -1.18
N LEU A 64 -6.50 13.31 -1.11
CA LEU A 64 -5.34 14.02 -0.57
C LEU A 64 -5.05 15.31 -1.34
N ALA A 65 -5.20 15.29 -2.68
CA ALA A 65 -4.98 16.48 -3.50
C ALA A 65 -5.97 17.61 -3.17
N ALA A 66 -7.25 17.29 -2.97
CA ALA A 66 -8.27 18.28 -2.61
C ALA A 66 -8.07 18.90 -1.21
N HIS A 67 -7.27 18.23 -0.36
CA HIS A 67 -6.94 18.68 0.99
C HIS A 67 -5.55 19.31 1.14
N ARG A 68 -4.74 19.40 0.07
CA ARG A 68 -3.33 19.84 0.11
C ARG A 68 -3.13 21.16 0.88
N ASP A 69 -3.94 22.17 0.58
CA ASP A 69 -3.84 23.52 1.18
C ASP A 69 -4.85 23.73 2.33
N ARG A 70 -5.29 22.65 2.97
CA ARG A 70 -6.23 22.67 4.10
C ARG A 70 -5.55 22.15 5.37
N PRO A 71 -6.08 22.45 6.57
CA PRO A 71 -5.49 22.00 7.83
C PRO A 71 -5.26 20.48 7.90
N LEU A 72 -6.12 19.68 7.26
CA LEU A 72 -5.94 18.23 7.16
C LEU A 72 -4.70 17.85 6.33
N GLY A 73 -4.49 18.48 5.16
CA GLY A 73 -3.33 18.24 4.32
C GLY A 73 -2.04 18.63 5.01
N GLU A 74 -2.00 19.80 5.67
CA GLU A 74 -0.86 20.24 6.47
C GLU A 74 -0.54 19.27 7.62
N ALA A 75 -1.57 18.77 8.31
CA ALA A 75 -1.39 17.79 9.38
C ALA A 75 -0.86 16.45 8.87
N LEU A 76 -1.31 16.01 7.68
CA LEU A 76 -0.86 14.79 7.02
C LEU A 76 0.49 14.94 6.33
N ALA A 77 0.95 16.15 6.02
CA ALA A 77 2.26 16.41 5.43
C ALA A 77 3.42 16.30 6.42
N LYS A 78 3.14 16.17 7.72
CA LYS A 78 4.16 15.90 8.75
C LYS A 78 4.78 14.52 8.52
N PRO A 79 6.11 14.37 8.56
CA PRO A 79 6.77 13.06 8.41
C PRO A 79 6.26 12.05 9.45
N ARG A 80 5.93 10.84 8.98
CA ARG A 80 5.51 9.69 9.82
C ARG A 80 6.00 8.39 9.23
N LEU A 81 5.97 7.34 10.04
CA LEU A 81 6.15 6.00 9.51
C LEU A 81 4.99 5.64 8.57
N GLU A 82 5.30 5.03 7.44
CA GLU A 82 4.35 4.40 6.53
C GLU A 82 4.77 2.96 6.29
N ARG A 83 3.79 2.06 6.25
CA ARG A 83 4.05 0.64 6.01
C ARG A 83 3.96 0.32 4.52
N ALA A 84 5.01 -0.27 3.96
CA ALA A 84 4.96 -0.93 2.65
C ALA A 84 5.20 -2.42 2.77
N ILE A 85 4.15 -3.19 2.50
CA ILE A 85 4.22 -4.63 2.29
C ILE A 85 4.02 -4.90 0.80
N GLY A 86 5.02 -5.52 0.17
CA GLY A 86 4.98 -5.93 -1.24
C GLY A 86 4.84 -7.44 -1.37
N VAL A 87 5.53 -8.00 -2.37
CA VAL A 87 5.62 -9.46 -2.59
C VAL A 87 6.40 -10.20 -1.49
N ILE A 88 7.08 -9.47 -0.62
CA ILE A 88 7.81 -9.98 0.54
C ILE A 88 7.23 -9.35 1.80
N TYR A 89 7.07 -10.17 2.85
CA TYR A 89 6.69 -9.71 4.17
C TYR A 89 7.43 -10.46 5.29
N ARG A 90 8.13 -9.73 6.16
CA ARG A 90 8.88 -10.26 7.32
C ARG A 90 8.34 -9.66 8.63
N PRO A 91 7.30 -10.26 9.26
CA PRO A 91 6.67 -9.70 10.44
C PRO A 91 7.63 -9.60 11.65
N GLU A 92 8.66 -10.42 11.73
CA GLU A 92 9.65 -10.44 12.81
C GLU A 92 10.52 -9.18 12.82
N THR A 93 10.72 -8.57 11.64
CA THR A 93 11.57 -7.38 11.45
C THR A 93 10.80 -6.20 10.86
N GLU A 94 9.47 -6.21 10.94
CA GLU A 94 8.58 -5.30 10.18
C GLU A 94 8.97 -3.83 10.28
N LEU A 95 9.30 -3.34 11.49
CA LEU A 95 9.71 -1.95 11.68
C LEU A 95 10.95 -1.57 10.86
N MET A 96 11.91 -2.49 10.73
CA MET A 96 13.14 -2.25 9.98
C MET A 96 13.01 -2.53 8.48
N SER A 97 12.17 -3.49 8.09
CA SER A 97 12.09 -3.97 6.72
C SER A 97 10.92 -3.43 5.90
N HIS A 98 9.86 -2.96 6.57
CA HIS A 98 8.58 -2.58 5.95
C HIS A 98 8.04 -1.23 6.37
N TYR A 99 8.71 -0.50 7.27
CA TYR A 99 8.39 0.88 7.57
C TYR A 99 9.49 1.84 7.12
N PHE A 100 9.07 3.01 6.64
CA PHE A 100 9.95 4.12 6.27
C PHE A 100 9.28 5.44 6.63
N GLU A 101 10.08 6.50 6.76
CA GLU A 101 9.54 7.84 6.96
C GLU A 101 8.97 8.38 5.63
N ALA A 102 7.75 8.91 5.72
CA ALA A 102 6.93 9.28 4.59
C ALA A 102 6.18 10.58 4.85
N ARG A 103 5.83 11.27 3.75
CA ARG A 103 4.86 12.37 3.73
C ARG A 103 3.73 12.00 2.78
N LEU A 104 2.61 11.52 3.33
CA LEU A 104 1.55 10.88 2.55
C LEU A 104 1.01 11.74 1.37
N PRO A 105 0.71 13.05 1.55
CA PRO A 105 0.22 13.90 0.46
C PRO A 105 1.27 14.27 -0.61
N GLU A 106 2.55 14.02 -0.35
CA GLU A 106 3.62 14.16 -1.35
C GLU A 106 3.71 12.91 -2.25
N GLN A 107 3.37 11.74 -1.69
CA GLN A 107 3.40 10.46 -2.42
C GLN A 107 2.14 10.25 -3.24
N PHE A 108 0.96 10.42 -2.65
CA PHE A 108 -0.31 10.05 -3.27
C PHE A 108 -1.24 11.24 -3.46
N ASP A 109 -2.02 11.17 -4.54
CA ASP A 109 -3.10 12.10 -4.84
C ASP A 109 -4.40 11.65 -4.19
N ARG A 110 -4.59 10.32 -4.06
CA ARG A 110 -5.75 9.65 -3.47
C ARG A 110 -5.31 8.50 -2.59
N TYR A 111 -6.06 8.22 -1.53
CA TYR A 111 -5.75 7.13 -0.62
C TYR A 111 -6.99 6.33 -0.24
N PHE A 112 -6.92 5.02 -0.43
CA PHE A 112 -7.93 4.09 0.06
C PHE A 112 -7.41 3.39 1.31
N TRP A 113 -8.26 3.33 2.32
CA TRP A 113 -7.95 2.69 3.59
C TRP A 113 -8.94 1.57 3.86
N PHE A 114 -8.40 0.44 4.30
CA PHE A 114 -9.15 -0.71 4.75
C PHE A 114 -8.52 -1.18 6.06
N GLU A 115 -9.20 -1.00 7.19
CA GLU A 115 -8.62 -1.33 8.50
C GLU A 115 -8.20 -2.81 8.60
N VAL A 116 -9.01 -3.70 8.01
CA VAL A 116 -8.71 -5.13 7.94
C VAL A 116 -8.73 -5.61 6.49
N THR A 117 -7.66 -6.30 6.09
CA THR A 117 -7.54 -6.92 4.76
C THR A 117 -7.49 -8.45 4.85
N SER A 118 -7.89 -9.12 3.78
CA SER A 118 -7.63 -10.55 3.58
C SER A 118 -6.62 -10.75 2.46
N ALA A 119 -5.91 -11.87 2.48
CA ALA A 119 -4.97 -12.17 1.42
C ALA A 119 -5.67 -12.31 0.06
N VAL A 120 -5.01 -11.82 -0.99
CA VAL A 120 -5.50 -12.01 -2.36
C VAL A 120 -5.48 -13.49 -2.72
N THR A 121 -6.52 -13.96 -3.38
CA THR A 121 -6.56 -15.31 -3.95
C THR A 121 -5.97 -15.25 -5.35
N PRO A 122 -4.91 -16.02 -5.66
CA PRO A 122 -4.43 -16.14 -7.02
C PRO A 122 -5.58 -16.59 -7.92
N LEU A 123 -5.84 -15.84 -8.98
CA LEU A 123 -6.53 -16.40 -10.13
C LEU A 123 -5.60 -17.53 -10.58
N GLY A 124 -6.04 -18.79 -10.53
CA GLY A 124 -5.20 -19.94 -10.85
C GLY A 124 -4.61 -19.86 -12.27
N PRO A 125 -3.98 -20.92 -12.80
CA PRO A 125 -3.58 -20.94 -14.20
C PRO A 125 -4.84 -20.92 -15.08
N GLU A 126 -5.39 -19.74 -15.35
CA GLU A 126 -6.34 -19.54 -16.42
C GLU A 126 -5.55 -19.68 -17.72
N THR A 127 -5.49 -20.90 -18.26
CA THR A 127 -5.26 -21.08 -19.70
C THR A 127 -6.47 -20.54 -20.43
N ARG A 128 -6.57 -19.21 -20.58
CA ARG A 128 -7.42 -18.65 -21.63
C ARG A 128 -6.70 -18.92 -22.94
N ALA A 129 -7.34 -19.72 -23.81
CA ALA A 129 -6.86 -19.94 -25.16
C ALA A 129 -6.61 -18.58 -25.84
N GLY A 130 -5.37 -18.34 -26.27
CA GLY A 130 -4.98 -17.11 -26.97
C GLY A 130 -4.25 -16.04 -26.16
N LEU A 131 -3.94 -16.27 -24.87
CA LEU A 131 -2.99 -15.41 -24.16
C LEU A 131 -1.54 -15.85 -24.45
N PRO A 132 -0.57 -14.92 -24.52
CA PRO A 132 0.84 -15.25 -24.66
C PRO A 132 1.30 -16.20 -23.53
N ASP A 133 2.33 -17.02 -23.79
CA ASP A 133 2.94 -17.92 -22.80
C ASP A 133 3.44 -17.19 -21.54
N THR A 134 3.57 -15.87 -21.62
CA THR A 134 3.99 -14.96 -20.55
C THR A 134 2.79 -14.43 -19.74
N TYR A 135 1.65 -15.13 -19.76
CA TYR A 135 0.53 -14.80 -18.89
C TYR A 135 0.50 -15.71 -17.66
N PRO A 136 0.27 -15.18 -16.44
CA PRO A 136 0.03 -13.77 -16.10
C PRO A 136 1.31 -12.95 -15.88
N PHE A 137 2.49 -13.52 -16.10
CA PHE A 137 3.79 -12.89 -15.81
C PHE A 137 4.54 -12.51 -17.09
N GLY A 138 4.47 -11.23 -17.46
CA GLY A 138 5.02 -10.68 -18.70
C GLY A 138 6.56 -10.60 -18.74
N LEU A 139 7.24 -11.74 -18.67
CA LEU A 139 8.68 -11.90 -18.90
C LEU A 139 9.03 -11.92 -20.38
#